data_AF-A0A7S2QZB0-F1
#
_entry.id   AF-A0A7S2QZB0-F1
#
_cell.length_a   1.000
_cell.length_b   1.000
_cell.length_c   1.000
_cell.angle_alpha   90.00
_cell.angle_beta   90.00
_cell.angle_gamma   90.00
#
_symmetry.space_group_name_H-M   'P 1'
#
loop_
_entity.id
_entity.type
_entity.pdbx_description
1 polymer ?
#
loop_
_entity_poly.entity_id
_entity_poly.type
_entity_poly.pdbx_seq_one_letter_code
_entity_poly.pdbx_strand_id
1 'polypeptide(L)'
;TDQSMVRAFGGGSAGFAWACTVAVGVCFAIKLAAVVMQQKGIGEKLGNRVWIRSMVNVNSVTMRSIRYLLTRKGLNLPKVAILVGGPDWPTSVVTGILRLSVREMLLGTLPVFFL
;
A
#
# COMPACT_ATOMS: atom_id res chain seq x y z
N THR A 1 35.68 9.12 11.72
CA THR A 1 34.23 9.18 11.96
C THR A 1 34.00 9.86 13.30
N ASP A 2 33.22 10.93 13.31
CA ASP A 2 33.07 11.83 14.45
C ASP A 2 32.40 11.12 15.64
N GLN A 3 33.17 10.83 16.70
CA GLN A 3 32.67 10.09 17.88
C GLN A 3 31.57 10.85 18.62
N SER A 4 31.51 12.17 18.47
CA SER A 4 30.47 13.02 19.05
C SER A 4 29.09 12.70 18.45
N MET A 5 29.00 12.57 17.12
CA MET A 5 27.77 12.18 16.43
C MET A 5 27.35 10.76 16.79
N VAL A 6 28.30 9.83 16.86
CA VAL A 6 28.04 8.44 17.24
C VAL A 6 27.41 8.40 18.63
N ARG A 7 27.93 9.14 19.62
CA ARG A 7 27.31 9.20 20.96
C ARG A 7 25.97 9.94 20.98
N ALA A 8 25.83 11.03 20.21
CA ALA A 8 24.60 11.81 20.14
C ALA A 8 23.40 11.02 19.57
N PHE A 9 23.66 10.08 18.65
CA PHE A 9 22.64 9.19 18.07
C PHE A 9 22.61 7.79 18.71
N GLY A 10 23.28 7.58 19.85
CA GLY A 10 23.21 6.32 20.61
C GLY A 10 24.02 5.17 20.02
N GLY A 11 25.18 5.44 19.44
CA GLY A 11 26.03 4.51 18.70
C GLY A 11 26.38 3.21 19.45
N GLY A 12 26.47 2.13 18.67
CA GLY A 12 26.50 0.76 19.15
C GLY A 12 25.28 -0.02 18.63
N SER A 13 25.09 -1.25 19.11
CA SER A 13 23.95 -2.10 18.73
C SER A 13 22.59 -1.48 19.10
N ALA A 14 22.52 -0.72 20.19
CA ALA A 14 21.30 -0.06 20.65
C ALA A 14 20.85 1.07 19.71
N GLY A 15 21.74 1.96 19.28
CA GLY A 15 21.42 3.02 18.31
C GLY A 15 21.08 2.48 16.94
N PHE A 16 21.73 1.39 16.52
CA PHE A 16 21.36 0.70 15.29
C PHE A 16 19.93 0.13 15.38
N ALA A 17 19.59 -0.57 16.47
CA ALA A 17 18.23 -1.09 16.67
C ALA A 17 17.17 0.02 16.72
N TRP A 18 17.49 1.16 17.34
CA TRP A 18 16.62 2.32 17.35
C TRP A 18 16.42 2.90 15.94
N ALA A 19 17.50 3.08 15.19
CA ALA A 19 17.45 3.59 13.81
C ALA A 19 16.61 2.66 12.91
N CYS A 20 16.78 1.34 13.01
CA CYS A 20 15.95 0.37 12.30
C CYS A 20 14.47 0.49 12.66
N THR A 21 14.16 0.63 13.96
CA THR A 21 12.77 0.76 14.44
C THR A 21 12.10 2.02 13.86
N VAL A 22 12.80 3.15 13.91
CA VAL A 22 12.31 4.41 13.33
C VAL A 22 12.16 4.28 11.81
N ALA A 23 13.13 3.68 11.13
CA ALA A 23 13.07 3.46 9.68
C ALA A 23 11.86 2.61 9.27
N VAL A 24 11.60 1.50 9.97
CA VAL A 24 10.41 0.66 9.73
C VAL A 24 9.12 1.45 9.92
N GLY A 25 9.02 2.22 11.02
CA GLY A 25 7.85 3.06 11.28
C GLY A 25 7.61 4.12 10.19
N VAL A 26 8.67 4.80 9.75
CA VAL A 26 8.61 5.80 8.67
C VAL A 26 8.22 5.15 7.34
N CYS A 27 8.87 4.05 6.96
CA CYS A 27 8.55 3.30 5.74
C CYS A 27 7.10 2.81 5.73
N PHE A 28 6.60 2.32 6.86
CA PHE A 28 5.21 1.90 7.01
C PHE A 28 4.23 3.07 6.82
N ALA A 29 4.51 4.22 7.43
CA ALA A 29 3.69 5.42 7.25
C ALA A 29 3.69 5.90 5.78
N ILE A 30 4.86 5.93 5.14
CA ILE A 30 5.00 6.28 3.72
C ILE A 30 4.21 5.30 2.85
N LYS A 31 4.29 4.00 3.14
CA LYS A 31 3.54 2.97 2.42
C LYS A 31 2.03 3.21 2.48
N LEU A 32 1.48 3.45 3.66
CA LEU A 32 0.05 3.75 3.80
C LEU A 32 -0.34 5.06 3.07
N ALA A 33 0.49 6.10 3.17
CA ALA A 33 0.26 7.35 2.45
C ALA A 33 0.31 7.15 0.92
N ALA A 34 1.24 6.33 0.43
CA ALA A 34 1.37 5.98 -0.98
C ALA A 34 0.10 5.31 -1.52
N VAL A 35 -0.48 4.34 -0.78
CA VAL A 35 -1.75 3.71 -1.15
C VAL A 35 -2.86 4.76 -1.32
N VAL A 36 -3.00 5.71 -0.38
CA VAL A 36 -4.01 6.77 -0.48
C VAL A 36 -3.77 7.65 -1.71
N MET A 37 -2.53 8.12 -1.91
CA MET A 37 -2.18 9.01 -3.03
C MET A 37 -2.38 8.32 -4.39
N GLN A 38 -1.96 7.07 -4.51
CA GLN A 38 -2.12 6.28 -5.73
C GLN A 38 -3.60 5.98 -6.00
N GLN A 39 -4.37 5.59 -4.98
CA GLN A 39 -5.79 5.28 -5.14
C GLN A 39 -6.61 6.52 -5.48
N LYS A 40 -6.51 7.59 -4.66
CA LYS A 40 -7.34 8.81 -4.79
C LYS A 40 -6.78 9.81 -5.79
N GLY A 41 -5.47 10.03 -5.77
CA GLY A 41 -4.82 11.04 -6.61
C GLY A 41 -4.68 10.61 -8.06
N ILE A 42 -4.43 9.32 -8.31
CA ILE A 42 -4.16 8.77 -9.65
C ILE A 42 -5.32 7.88 -10.10
N GLY A 43 -5.59 6.79 -9.38
CA GLY A 43 -6.51 5.73 -9.78
C GLY A 43 -7.93 6.24 -10.08
N GLU A 44 -8.52 7.04 -9.19
CA GLU A 44 -9.86 7.59 -9.43
C GLU A 44 -9.93 8.53 -10.64
N LYS A 45 -8.88 9.32 -10.88
CA LYS A 45 -8.81 10.21 -12.05
C LYS A 45 -8.65 9.41 -13.35
N LEU A 46 -7.77 8.40 -13.35
CA LEU A 46 -7.57 7.51 -14.49
C LEU A 46 -8.83 6.68 -14.76
N GLY A 47 -9.54 6.26 -13.72
CA GLY A 47 -10.80 5.53 -13.80
C GLY A 47 -11.94 6.30 -14.47
N ASN A 48 -11.82 7.62 -14.68
CA ASN A 48 -12.81 8.38 -15.45
C ASN A 48 -12.59 8.28 -16.97
N ARG A 49 -11.44 7.79 -17.42
CA ARG A 49 -11.10 7.68 -18.84
C ARG A 49 -11.51 6.31 -19.38
N VAL A 50 -12.44 6.29 -20.34
CA VAL A 50 -13.00 5.04 -20.90
C VAL A 50 -11.91 4.14 -21.49
N TRP A 51 -10.93 4.72 -22.19
CA TRP A 51 -9.82 3.95 -22.78
C TRP A 51 -8.96 3.25 -21.71
N ILE A 52 -8.73 3.88 -20.56
CA ILE A 52 -8.00 3.24 -19.44
C ILE A 52 -8.81 2.11 -18.85
N ARG A 53 -10.12 2.34 -18.63
CA ARG A 53 -11.02 1.28 -18.14
C ARG A 53 -11.07 0.08 -19.09
N SER A 54 -11.00 0.34 -20.40
CA SER A 54 -10.92 -0.69 -21.44
C SER A 54 -9.58 -1.43 -21.38
N MET A 55 -8.46 -0.71 -21.27
CA MET A 55 -7.11 -1.28 -21.18
C MET A 55 -6.93 -2.18 -19.94
N VAL A 56 -7.42 -1.73 -18.78
CA VAL A 56 -7.42 -2.52 -17.52
C VAL A 56 -8.47 -3.64 -17.56
N ASN A 57 -9.35 -3.64 -18.57
CA ASN A 57 -10.42 -4.61 -18.76
C ASN A 57 -11.26 -4.80 -17.48
N VAL A 58 -11.78 -3.70 -16.96
CA VAL A 58 -12.51 -3.66 -15.66
C VAL A 58 -13.76 -4.55 -15.62
N ASN A 59 -14.27 -4.96 -16.78
CA ASN A 59 -15.46 -5.81 -16.92
C ASN A 59 -15.13 -7.31 -17.05
N SER A 60 -13.85 -7.67 -17.14
CA SER A 60 -13.41 -9.07 -17.16
C SER A 60 -13.82 -9.82 -15.88
N VAL A 61 -13.98 -11.14 -15.99
CA VAL A 61 -14.26 -12.02 -14.84
C VAL A 61 -13.21 -11.82 -13.75
N THR A 62 -11.93 -11.76 -14.12
CA THR A 62 -10.83 -11.55 -13.19
C THR A 62 -10.96 -10.23 -12.42
N MET A 63 -11.20 -9.10 -13.08
CA MET A 63 -11.32 -7.80 -12.38
C MET A 63 -12.59 -7.71 -11.53
N ARG A 64 -13.68 -8.33 -11.97
CA ARG A 64 -14.90 -8.40 -11.15
C ARG A 64 -14.69 -9.25 -9.90
N SER A 65 -13.96 -10.36 -10.00
CA SER A 65 -13.58 -11.19 -8.85
C SER A 65 -12.66 -10.45 -7.88
N ILE A 66 -11.62 -9.77 -8.37
CA ILE A 66 -10.74 -8.94 -7.53
C ILE A 66 -11.55 -7.86 -6.82
N ARG A 67 -12.41 -7.13 -7.56
CA ARG A 67 -13.28 -6.10 -6.98
C ARG A 67 -14.15 -6.67 -5.86
N TYR A 68 -14.75 -7.84 -6.08
CA TYR A 68 -15.59 -8.51 -5.08
C TYR A 68 -14.81 -8.88 -3.81
N LEU A 69 -13.64 -9.51 -3.97
CA LEU A 69 -12.78 -9.90 -2.85
C LEU A 69 -12.33 -8.68 -2.04
N LEU A 70 -11.92 -7.61 -2.72
CA LEU A 70 -11.47 -6.37 -2.09
C LEU A 70 -12.61 -5.57 -1.42
N THR A 71 -13.87 -5.77 -1.84
CA THR A 71 -15.04 -5.13 -1.23
C THR A 71 -15.48 -5.81 0.07
N ARG A 72 -15.06 -7.06 0.33
CA ARG A 72 -15.37 -7.76 1.58
C ARG A 72 -14.80 -6.99 2.76
N LYS A 73 -15.60 -6.73 3.80
CA LYS A 73 -15.16 -5.98 4.98
C LYS A 73 -14.13 -6.74 5.80
N GLY A 74 -13.23 -6.00 6.45
CA GLY A 74 -12.25 -6.54 7.37
C GLY A 74 -11.06 -7.22 6.69
N LEU A 75 -10.21 -7.83 7.51
CA LEU A 75 -8.96 -8.47 7.11
C LEU A 75 -9.25 -9.93 6.73
N ASN A 76 -9.11 -10.26 5.45
CA ASN A 76 -9.28 -11.61 4.94
C ASN A 76 -8.10 -11.97 4.04
N LEU A 77 -7.76 -13.26 4.01
CA LEU A 77 -6.59 -13.75 3.29
C LEU A 77 -6.57 -13.35 1.80
N PRO A 78 -7.69 -13.44 1.04
CA PRO A 78 -7.68 -13.00 -0.36
C PRO A 78 -7.38 -11.50 -0.53
N LYS A 79 -7.94 -10.65 0.32
CA LYS A 79 -7.66 -9.21 0.28
C LYS A 79 -6.19 -8.93 0.56
N VAL A 80 -5.61 -9.54 1.59
CA VAL A 80 -4.19 -9.38 1.92
C VAL A 80 -3.30 -9.88 0.80
N ALA A 81 -3.61 -11.05 0.23
CA ALA A 81 -2.85 -11.60 -0.89
C ALA A 81 -2.82 -10.64 -2.09
N ILE A 82 -3.93 -9.98 -2.39
CA ILE A 82 -3.99 -8.99 -3.49
C ILE A 82 -3.24 -7.70 -3.12
N LEU A 83 -3.47 -7.14 -1.93
CA LEU A 83 -2.97 -5.81 -1.55
C LEU A 83 -1.51 -5.80 -1.09
N VAL A 84 -1.03 -6.90 -0.50
CA VAL A 84 0.35 -7.05 -0.03
C VAL A 84 1.19 -7.85 -1.02
N GLY A 85 0.64 -8.92 -1.60
CA GLY A 85 1.35 -9.74 -2.58
C GLY A 85 1.38 -9.16 -4.00
N GLY A 86 0.48 -8.22 -4.32
CA GLY A 86 0.45 -7.56 -5.62
C GLY A 86 1.53 -6.47 -5.76
N PRO A 87 1.88 -6.08 -7.01
CA PRO A 87 2.78 -4.96 -7.23
C PRO A 87 2.12 -3.66 -6.72
N ASP A 88 2.73 -3.02 -5.72
CA ASP A 88 2.14 -1.92 -4.94
C ASP A 88 1.45 -0.86 -5.81
N TRP A 89 2.22 -0.22 -6.69
CA TRP A 89 1.73 0.90 -7.48
C TRP A 89 0.58 0.49 -8.42
N PRO A 90 0.70 -0.56 -9.27
CA PRO A 90 -0.42 -1.01 -10.09
C PRO A 90 -1.64 -1.41 -9.26
N THR A 91 -1.46 -2.12 -8.14
CA THR A 91 -2.56 -2.57 -7.28
C THR A 91 -3.32 -1.37 -6.70
N SER A 92 -2.62 -0.43 -6.05
CA SER A 92 -3.24 0.74 -5.44
C SER A 92 -3.94 1.64 -6.46
N VAL A 93 -3.35 1.84 -7.64
CA VAL A 93 -4.00 2.59 -8.72
C VAL A 93 -5.27 1.88 -9.21
N VAL A 94 -5.22 0.56 -9.42
CA VAL A 94 -6.39 -0.23 -9.83
C VAL A 94 -7.51 -0.18 -8.79
N THR A 95 -7.19 -0.17 -7.49
CA THR A 95 -8.22 -0.02 -6.45
C THR A 95 -8.97 1.31 -6.57
N GLY A 96 -8.31 2.37 -7.06
CA GLY A 96 -8.91 3.66 -7.36
C GLY A 96 -9.74 3.63 -8.64
N ILE A 97 -9.25 2.97 -9.69
CA ILE A 97 -9.99 2.76 -10.95
C ILE A 97 -11.31 2.02 -10.67
N LEU A 98 -11.28 1.03 -9.76
CA LEU A 98 -12.44 0.24 -9.34
C LEU A 98 -13.34 0.95 -8.30
N ARG A 99 -12.98 2.17 -7.87
CA ARG A 99 -13.71 2.98 -6.88
C ARG A 99 -13.94 2.25 -5.56
N LEU A 100 -12.91 1.54 -5.08
CA LEU A 100 -12.95 0.82 -3.80
C LEU A 100 -12.79 1.78 -2.62
N SER A 101 -13.21 1.35 -1.43
CA SER A 101 -13.07 2.18 -0.23
C SER A 101 -11.62 2.22 0.24
N VAL A 102 -11.06 3.42 0.42
CA VAL A 102 -9.67 3.60 0.90
C VAL A 102 -9.46 2.96 2.28
N ARG A 103 -10.46 3.05 3.17
CA ARG A 103 -10.36 2.48 4.52
C ARG A 103 -10.10 0.97 4.49
N GLU A 104 -10.85 0.24 3.66
CA GLU A 104 -10.65 -1.20 3.51
C GLU A 104 -9.33 -1.54 2.82
N MET A 105 -8.84 -0.69 1.90
CA MET A 105 -7.56 -0.92 1.22
C MET A 105 -6.41 -0.72 2.20
N LEU A 106 -6.43 0.36 2.98
CA LEU A 106 -5.45 0.59 4.04
C LEU A 106 -5.44 -0.55 5.06
N LEU A 107 -6.62 -0.98 5.52
CA LEU A 107 -6.77 -2.10 6.47
C LEU A 107 -6.19 -3.41 5.89
N GLY A 108 -6.43 -3.69 4.62
CA GLY A 108 -5.87 -4.88 3.97
C GLY A 108 -4.38 -4.79 3.66
N THR A 109 -3.79 -3.58 3.62
CA THR A 109 -2.35 -3.35 3.45
C THR A 109 -1.59 -3.39 4.78
N LEU A 110 -2.24 -3.25 5.95
CA LEU A 110 -1.55 -3.27 7.26
C LEU A 110 -0.55 -4.42 7.46
N PRO A 111 -0.82 -5.67 6.99
CA PRO A 111 0.13 -6.77 7.15
C PRO A 111 1.48 -6.59 6.42
N VAL A 112 1.62 -5.59 5.54
CA VAL A 112 2.92 -5.24 4.92
C VAL A 112 3.98 -4.85 5.94
N PHE A 113 3.58 -4.46 7.16
CA PHE A 113 4.50 -4.17 8.25
C PHE A 113 5.49 -5.32 8.55
N PHE A 114 5.11 -6.56 8.25
CA PHE A 114 5.93 -7.75 8.48
C PHE A 114 6.86 -8.11 7.31
N LEU A 115 6.97 -7.25 6.29
CA LEU A 115 7.86 -7.40 5.13
C LEU A 115 8.92 -6.29 5.13
#